data_AF-A0A957IUJ5-F1
#
_entry.id   AF-A0A957IUJ5-F1
#
_cell.length_a   1.000
_cell.length_b   1.000
_cell.length_c   1.000
_cell.angle_alpha   90.00
_cell.angle_beta   90.00
_cell.angle_gamma   90.00
#
_symmetry.space_group_name_H-M   'P 1'
#
loop_
_entity.id
_entity.type
_entity.pdbx_description
1 polymer ?
#
loop_
_entity_poly.entity_id
_entity_poly.type
_entity_poly.pdbx_seq_one_letter_code
_entity_poly.pdbx_strand_id
1 'polypeptide(L)'
;NNPFLHDTLTYYYTHSLRLWYFFLADIGDMREAIKQHQNIFDALVAGDADKAAYHLHEHIQAFQDELQSVMLGIRSANGQTR
;
A
#
# COMPACT_ATOMS: atom_id res chain seq x y z
N ASN A 1 -18.51 6.82 14.68
CA ASN A 1 -18.40 7.76 13.54
C ASN A 1 -17.64 8.99 14.00
N ASN A 2 -16.39 9.18 13.55
CA ASN A 2 -15.56 10.33 13.93
C ASN A 2 -15.21 11.12 12.66
N PRO A 3 -15.84 12.29 12.42
CA PRO A 3 -15.67 13.04 11.17
C PRO A 3 -14.24 13.55 11.00
N PHE A 4 -13.57 13.97 12.07
CA PHE A 4 -12.17 14.44 11.99
C PHE A 4 -11.23 13.32 11.54
N LEU A 5 -11.43 12.11 12.06
CA LEU A 5 -10.65 10.94 11.64
C LEU A 5 -10.93 10.60 10.17
N HIS A 6 -12.22 10.62 9.76
CA HIS A 6 -12.61 10.36 8.39
C HIS A 6 -11.97 11.34 7.39
N ASP A 7 -12.02 12.63 7.69
CA ASP A 7 -11.46 13.67 6.82
C ASP A 7 -9.93 13.56 6.73
N THR A 8 -9.29 13.27 7.86
CA THR A 8 -7.85 13.01 7.93
C THR A 8 -7.45 11.81 7.08
N LEU A 9 -8.17 10.68 7.22
CA LEU A 9 -7.92 9.47 6.44
C LEU A 9 -8.19 9.69 4.95
N THR A 10 -9.21 10.46 4.59
CA THR A 10 -9.54 10.79 3.19
C THR A 10 -8.43 11.64 2.55
N TYR A 11 -7.91 12.61 3.29
CA TYR A 11 -6.80 13.45 2.83
C TYR A 11 -5.53 12.62 2.58
N TYR A 12 -5.15 11.77 3.54
CA TYR A 12 -3.97 10.89 3.39
C TYR A 12 -4.16 9.85 2.29
N TYR A 13 -5.36 9.25 2.18
CA TYR A 13 -5.68 8.31 1.11
C TYR A 13 -5.48 8.95 -0.27
N THR A 14 -5.94 10.19 -0.46
CA THR A 14 -5.77 10.91 -1.73
C THR A 14 -4.30 11.16 -2.06
N HIS A 15 -3.46 11.43 -1.06
CA HIS A 15 -2.01 11.60 -1.24
C HIS A 15 -1.33 10.26 -1.59
N SER A 16 -1.63 9.21 -0.84
CA SER A 16 -1.13 7.86 -1.11
C SER A 16 -1.52 7.38 -2.50
N LEU A 17 -2.75 7.65 -2.95
CA LEU A 17 -3.23 7.25 -4.27
C LEU A 17 -2.52 8.00 -5.41
N ARG A 18 -2.21 9.29 -5.22
CA ARG A 18 -1.43 10.07 -6.20
C ARG A 18 -0.01 9.53 -6.34
N LEU A 19 0.63 9.18 -5.23
CA LEU A 19 1.93 8.52 -5.25
C LEU A 19 1.83 7.16 -5.93
N TRP A 20 0.83 6.36 -5.57
CA TRP A 20 0.56 5.06 -6.18
C TRP A 20 0.47 5.15 -7.71
N TYR A 21 -0.30 6.10 -8.26
CA TYR A 21 -0.38 6.31 -9.71
C TYR A 21 0.93 6.75 -10.36
N PHE A 22 1.74 7.56 -9.68
CA PHE A 22 3.03 8.01 -10.20
C PHE A 22 4.00 6.82 -10.33
N PHE A 23 4.02 5.94 -9.33
CA PHE A 23 4.92 4.79 -9.30
C PHE A 23 4.36 3.56 -10.02
N LEU A 24 3.07 3.54 -10.38
CA LEU A 24 2.43 2.40 -11.06
C LEU A 24 3.15 1.99 -12.37
N ALA A 25 3.83 2.93 -13.03
CA ALA A 25 4.61 2.65 -14.23
C ALA A 25 5.94 1.91 -13.94
N ASP A 26 6.49 2.07 -12.73
CA ASP A 26 7.77 1.50 -12.29
C ASP A 26 7.60 0.33 -11.30
N ILE A 27 6.41 0.19 -10.70
CA ILE A 27 6.04 -0.91 -9.81
C ILE A 27 5.79 -2.17 -10.66
N GLY A 28 6.33 -3.30 -10.19
CA GLY A 28 6.24 -4.60 -10.88
C GLY A 28 4.87 -5.28 -10.73
N ASP A 29 4.86 -6.55 -10.34
CA ASP A 29 3.62 -7.34 -10.17
C ASP A 29 2.79 -6.85 -8.97
N MET A 30 1.54 -6.42 -9.22
CA MET A 30 0.58 -5.99 -8.20
C MET A 30 -0.12 -7.12 -7.43
N ARG A 31 0.14 -8.39 -7.79
CA ARG A 31 -0.53 -9.55 -7.20
C ARG A 31 -0.42 -9.59 -5.68
N GLU A 32 0.68 -9.11 -5.12
CA GLU A 32 0.89 -9.14 -3.66
C GLU A 32 0.11 -8.08 -2.91
N ALA A 33 -0.03 -6.87 -3.48
CA ALA A 33 -0.94 -5.86 -2.94
C ALA A 33 -2.39 -6.35 -2.93
N ILE A 34 -2.82 -7.04 -3.99
CA ILE A 34 -4.17 -7.63 -4.07
C ILE A 34 -4.39 -8.67 -2.97
N LYS A 35 -3.42 -9.56 -2.73
CA LYS A 35 -3.51 -10.54 -1.64
C LYS A 35 -3.56 -9.89 -0.27
N GLN A 36 -2.77 -8.84 -0.03
CA GLN A 36 -2.81 -8.09 1.23
C GLN A 36 -4.20 -7.48 1.46
N HIS A 37 -4.82 -6.88 0.44
CA HIS A 37 -6.19 -6.39 0.53
C HIS A 37 -7.21 -7.50 0.84
N GLN A 38 -7.04 -8.69 0.26
CA GLN A 38 -7.90 -9.83 0.59
C GLN A 38 -7.77 -10.23 2.06
N ASN A 39 -6.54 -10.30 2.60
CA ASN A 39 -6.33 -10.63 4.01
C ASN A 39 -6.97 -9.60 4.96
N ILE A 40 -6.90 -8.31 4.62
CA ILE A 40 -7.58 -7.25 5.38
C ILE A 40 -9.09 -7.46 5.33
N PHE A 41 -9.65 -7.68 4.14
CA PHE A 41 -11.08 -7.90 3.96
C PHE A 41 -11.58 -9.12 4.75
N ASP A 42 -10.87 -10.25 4.68
CA ASP A 42 -11.25 -11.47 5.39
C ASP A 42 -11.26 -11.27 6.91
N ALA A 43 -10.28 -10.52 7.46
CA ALA A 43 -10.24 -10.19 8.88
C ALA A 43 -11.41 -9.28 9.30
N LEU A 44 -11.75 -8.29 8.47
CA LEU A 44 -12.92 -7.42 8.70
C LEU A 44 -14.23 -8.21 8.68
N VAL A 45 -14.40 -9.13 7.72
CA VAL A 45 -15.59 -10.01 7.63
C VAL A 45 -15.69 -10.92 8.84
N ALA A 46 -14.56 -11.41 9.37
CA ALA A 46 -14.52 -12.20 10.59
C ALA A 46 -14.78 -11.39 11.88
N GLY A 47 -14.81 -10.05 11.80
CA GLY A 47 -14.93 -9.17 12.96
C GLY A 47 -13.67 -9.13 13.84
N ASP A 48 -12.53 -9.59 13.33
CA ASP A 48 -11.25 -9.64 14.05
C ASP A 48 -10.49 -8.33 13.85
N ALA A 49 -10.75 -7.38 14.75
CA ALA A 49 -10.18 -6.04 14.68
C ALA A 49 -8.65 -6.03 14.79
N ASP A 50 -8.06 -6.89 15.62
CA ASP A 50 -6.62 -6.95 15.84
C ASP A 50 -5.91 -7.48 14.59
N LYS A 51 -6.47 -8.54 13.99
CA LYS A 51 -5.94 -9.10 12.75
C LYS A 51 -6.11 -8.15 11.57
N ALA A 52 -7.23 -7.44 11.49
CA ALA A 52 -7.44 -6.41 10.48
C ALA A 52 -6.40 -5.29 10.62
N ALA A 53 -6.15 -4.81 11.84
CA ALA A 53 -5.14 -3.79 12.11
C ALA A 53 -3.72 -4.27 11.75
N TYR A 54 -3.38 -5.51 12.07
CA TYR A 54 -2.12 -6.13 11.71
C TYR A 54 -1.90 -6.13 10.18
N HIS A 55 -2.86 -6.65 9.41
CA HIS A 55 -2.73 -6.68 7.94
C HIS A 55 -2.75 -5.29 7.31
N LEU A 56 -3.47 -4.34 7.89
CA LEU A 56 -3.46 -2.95 7.44
C LEU A 56 -2.06 -2.33 7.62
N HIS A 57 -1.41 -2.62 8.75
CA HIS A 57 -0.06 -2.15 9.04
C HIS A 57 0.95 -2.74 8.06
N GLU A 58 0.92 -4.06 7.85
CA GLU A 58 1.80 -4.74 6.88
C GLU A 58 1.66 -4.16 5.46
N HIS A 59 0.42 -3.91 5.02
CA HIS A 59 0.15 -3.33 3.70
C HIS A 59 0.75 -1.93 3.53
N ILE A 60 0.57 -1.06 4.54
CA ILE A 60 1.12 0.31 4.51
C ILE A 60 2.65 0.27 4.51
N GLN A 61 3.26 -0.59 5.32
CA GLN A 61 4.71 -0.76 5.36
C GLN A 61 5.28 -1.25 4.02
N ALA A 62 4.67 -2.29 3.44
CA ALA A 62 5.10 -2.83 2.15
C ALA A 62 5.06 -1.75 1.05
N PHE A 63 4.00 -0.92 1.04
CA PHE A 63 3.93 0.20 0.12
C PHE A 63 5.03 1.25 0.36
N GLN A 64 5.30 1.61 1.62
CA GLN A 64 6.36 2.57 1.95
C GLN A 64 7.74 2.06 1.55
N ASP A 65 8.03 0.78 1.78
CA ASP A 65 9.30 0.15 1.39
C ASP A 65 9.48 0.16 -0.13
N GLU A 66 8.41 -0.12 -0.88
CA GLU A 66 8.45 -0.08 -2.34
C GLU A 66 8.66 1.35 -2.87
N LEU A 67 7.95 2.34 -2.31
CA LEU A 67 8.17 3.76 -2.63
C LEU A 67 9.62 4.17 -2.37
N GLN A 68 10.17 3.81 -1.22
CA GLN A 68 11.54 4.14 -0.85
C GLN A 68 12.56 3.47 -1.78
N SER A 69 12.32 2.21 -2.16
CA SER A 69 13.17 1.48 -3.09
C SER A 69 13.22 2.15 -4.46
N VAL A 70 12.09 2.63 -4.98
CA VAL A 70 12.05 3.34 -6.27
C VAL A 70 12.70 4.71 -6.15
N MET A 71 12.39 5.48 -5.09
CA MET A 71 12.94 6.81 -4.87
C MET A 71 14.47 6.81 -4.71
N LEU A 72 15.03 5.81 -4.02
CA LEU A 72 16.47 5.67 -3.84
C LEU A 72 17.19 5.04 -5.04
N GLY A 73 16.45 4.69 -6.10
CA GLY A 73 17.02 4.06 -7.29
C GLY A 73 17.62 2.67 -7.04
N ILE A 74 17.29 2.03 -5.92
CA ILE A 74 17.82 0.71 -5.53
C ILE A 74 17.34 -0.38 -6.51
N ARG A 75 16.26 -0.13 -7.27
CA ARG A 75 15.82 -0.98 -8.40
C ARG A 75 16.32 -0.56 -9.79
N SER A 76 17.06 0.55 -9.92
CA SER A 76 17.53 1.03 -11.24
C SER A 76 18.71 0.22 -11.82
N ALA A 77 19.24 -0.78 -11.10
CA ALA A 77 20.41 -1.54 -11.54
C ALA A 77 20.12 -2.83 -12.33
N ASN A 78 18.87 -3.27 -12.51
CA ASN A 78 18.56 -4.57 -13.14
C ASN A 78 17.46 -4.50 -14.23
N GLY A 79 17.50 -3.48 -15.08
CA GLY A 79 16.52 -3.30 -16.15
C GLY A 79 17.10 -2.94 -17.52
N GLN A 80 18.40 -3.15 -17.76
CA GLN A 80 19.01 -2.91 -19.07
C GLN A 80 19.43 -4.23 -19.72
N THR A 81 18.52 -4.82 -20.49
CA THR A 81 18.89 -5.76 -21.55
C THR A 81 17.94 -5.59 -22.74
N ARG A 82 18.47 -4.87 -23.74
CA ARG A 82 18.20 -4.87 -25.19
C ARG A 82 16.76 -4.84 -25.69
#